data_AF-A0AAE3YT02-F1
#
_entry.id   AF-A0AAE3YT02-F1
#
_cell.length_a   1.000
_cell.length_b   1.000
_cell.length_c   1.000
_cell.angle_alpha   90.00
_cell.angle_beta   90.00
_cell.angle_gamma   90.00
#
_symmetry.space_group_name_H-M   'P 1'
#
loop_
_entity.id
_entity.type
_entity.pdbx_description
1 polymer ?
#
loop_
_entity_poly.entity_id
_entity_poly.type
_entity_poly.pdbx_seq_one_letter_code
_entity_poly.pdbx_strand_id
1 'polypeptide(L)'
;MNPKAGDVLIVDRQASVQFNGANALILRVISVSDRATYDGWAWVLGYVLDPVTGEATVRREVFVLRGGLRCAAPGRWPLRRVGR
;
A
#
# COMPACT_ATOMS: atom_id res chain seq x y z
N MET A 1 10.44 -2.51 -6.10
CA MET A 1 10.11 -3.96 -5.99
C MET A 1 9.00 -4.31 -6.99
N ASN A 2 8.77 -5.60 -7.30
CA ASN A 2 7.60 -6.01 -8.10
C ASN A 2 6.54 -6.61 -7.17
N PRO A 3 5.45 -5.88 -6.84
CA PRO A 3 4.43 -6.38 -5.91
C PRO A 3 3.67 -7.58 -6.50
N LYS A 4 3.22 -8.48 -5.62
CA LYS A 4 2.44 -9.68 -5.96
C LYS A 4 1.30 -9.88 -4.97
N ALA A 5 0.31 -10.68 -5.37
CA ALA A 5 -0.78 -11.07 -4.49
C ALA A 5 -0.24 -11.70 -3.19
N GLY A 6 -0.80 -11.29 -2.05
CA GLY A 6 -0.37 -11.70 -0.72
C GLY A 6 0.67 -10.77 -0.07
N ASP A 7 1.40 -9.96 -0.84
CA ASP A 7 2.35 -9.00 -0.28
C ASP A 7 1.64 -8.00 0.63
N VAL A 8 2.31 -7.61 1.72
CA VAL A 8 1.85 -6.54 2.61
C VAL A 8 2.80 -5.36 2.46
N LEU A 9 2.29 -4.24 1.96
CA LEU A 9 3.08 -3.11 1.49
C LEU A 9 2.74 -1.83 2.24
N ILE A 10 3.75 -1.07 2.62
CA ILE A 10 3.59 0.32 3.05
C ILE A 10 3.47 1.19 1.79
N VAL A 11 2.35 1.88 1.67
CA VAL A 11 2.06 2.85 0.62
C VAL A 11 2.07 4.24 1.25
N ASP A 12 3.13 5.00 0.98
CA ASP A 12 3.32 6.36 1.48
C ASP A 12 3.71 7.32 0.34
N ARG A 13 4.19 8.52 0.69
CA ARG A 13 4.61 9.55 -0.27
C ARG A 13 5.67 9.09 -1.28
N GLN A 14 6.49 8.07 -0.96
CA GLN A 14 7.49 7.54 -1.90
C GLN A 14 6.80 6.71 -2.99
N ALA A 15 5.70 6.03 -2.65
CA ALA A 15 4.91 5.25 -3.60
C ALA A 15 3.94 6.12 -4.41
N SER A 16 3.31 7.12 -3.80
CA SER A 16 2.50 8.12 -4.51
C SER A 16 2.22 9.34 -3.65
N VAL A 17 2.20 10.51 -4.27
CA VAL A 17 2.01 11.81 -3.59
C VAL A 17 0.68 11.91 -2.83
N GLN A 18 -0.32 11.09 -3.19
CA GLN A 18 -1.63 11.04 -2.54
C GLN A 18 -1.54 10.48 -1.10
N PHE A 19 -0.48 9.75 -0.76
CA PHE A 19 -0.32 9.03 0.51
C PHE A 19 0.70 9.70 1.45
N ASN A 20 0.75 11.02 1.46
CA ASN A 20 1.65 11.76 2.35
C ASN A 20 1.11 11.86 3.80
N GLY A 21 2.01 11.88 4.79
CA GLY A 21 1.67 12.05 6.20
C GLY A 21 0.66 11.01 6.71
N ALA A 22 -0.47 11.49 7.22
CA ALA A 22 -1.54 10.66 7.77
C ALA A 22 -2.31 9.82 6.71
N ASN A 23 -2.10 10.08 5.42
CA ASN A 23 -2.74 9.33 4.34
C ASN A 23 -1.98 8.06 3.94
N ALA A 24 -0.81 7.81 4.52
CA ALA A 24 -0.11 6.55 4.32
C ALA A 24 -0.95 5.37 4.82
N LEU A 25 -0.82 4.23 4.16
CA LEU A 25 -1.57 3.02 4.50
C LEU A 25 -0.69 1.76 4.37
N ILE A 26 -1.12 0.66 4.98
CA ILE A 26 -0.61 -0.66 4.63
C ILE A 26 -1.66 -1.42 3.85
N LEU A 27 -1.23 -1.92 2.71
CA LEU A 27 -2.06 -2.61 1.74
C LEU A 27 -1.62 -4.06 1.65
N ARG A 28 -2.53 -4.99 1.92
CA ARG A 28 -2.37 -6.38 1.52
C ARG A 28 -2.85 -6.55 0.09
N VAL A 29 -1.94 -6.87 -0.80
CA VAL A 29 -2.16 -6.97 -2.24
C VAL A 29 -3.05 -8.18 -2.54
N ILE A 30 -4.04 -7.97 -3.40
CA ILE A 30 -4.91 -9.01 -3.96
C ILE A 30 -4.51 -9.25 -5.42
N SER A 31 -4.27 -8.18 -6.17
CA SER A 31 -3.81 -8.24 -7.56
C SER A 31 -3.03 -6.98 -7.94
N VAL A 32 -2.23 -7.12 -8.99
CA VAL A 32 -1.53 -6.01 -9.64
C VAL A 32 -1.99 -6.01 -11.09
N SER A 33 -2.37 -4.86 -11.61
CA SER A 33 -2.86 -4.75 -12.99
C SER A 33 -1.73 -4.96 -14.00
N ASP A 34 -2.06 -5.69 -15.06
CA ASP A 34 -1.18 -5.93 -16.22
C ASP A 34 -1.23 -4.79 -17.25
N ARG A 35 -2.10 -3.79 -17.01
CA ARG A 35 -2.31 -2.67 -17.92
C ARG A 35 -1.02 -1.88 -18.10
N ALA A 36 -0.71 -1.52 -19.35
CA ALA A 36 0.35 -0.59 -19.66
C ALA A 36 0.11 0.77 -18.95
N THR A 37 1.09 1.21 -18.18
CA THR A 37 1.10 2.49 -17.48
C THR A 37 2.45 3.19 -17.71
N TYR A 38 2.67 4.36 -17.10
CA TYR A 38 3.98 5.02 -17.12
C TYR A 38 5.06 4.11 -16.52
N ASP A 39 6.30 4.27 -16.97
CA ASP A 39 7.39 3.42 -16.52
C ASP A 39 7.54 3.42 -14.99
N GLY A 40 7.65 2.22 -14.42
CA GLY A 40 7.70 2.00 -12.98
C GLY A 40 6.37 2.17 -12.22
N TRP A 41 5.27 2.60 -12.85
CA TRP A 41 3.97 2.71 -12.20
C TRP A 41 3.16 1.42 -12.30
N ALA A 42 2.15 1.29 -11.43
CA ALA A 42 1.18 0.19 -11.47
C ALA A 42 -0.11 0.56 -10.73
N TRP A 43 -1.21 -0.04 -11.18
CA TRP A 43 -2.41 -0.15 -10.37
C TRP A 43 -2.32 -1.39 -9.49
N VAL A 44 -2.52 -1.21 -8.19
CA VAL A 44 -2.48 -2.28 -7.18
C VAL A 44 -3.82 -2.31 -6.47
N LEU A 45 -4.46 -3.48 -6.48
CA LEU A 45 -5.71 -3.71 -5.76
C LEU A 45 -5.40 -4.47 -4.47
N GLY A 46 -5.93 -4.01 -3.36
CA GLY A 46 -5.68 -4.64 -2.07
C GLY A 46 -6.66 -4.26 -0.98
N TYR A 47 -6.49 -4.88 0.19
CA TYR A 47 -7.17 -4.50 1.41
C TYR A 47 -6.25 -3.61 2.24
N VAL A 48 -6.77 -2.45 2.66
CA VAL A 48 -6.12 -1.63 3.68
C VAL A 48 -6.20 -2.38 5.00
N LEU A 49 -5.07 -2.51 5.68
CA LEU A 49 -5.00 -3.13 6.98
C LEU A 49 -5.17 -2.09 8.07
N ASP A 50 -5.79 -2.46 9.19
CA ASP A 50 -5.68 -1.66 10.40
C ASP A 50 -4.26 -1.80 10.98
N PRO A 51 -3.58 -0.68 11.34
CA PRO A 51 -2.26 -0.67 11.96
C PRO A 51 -2.08 -1.56 13.19
N VAL A 52 -3.13 -1.64 14.00
CA VAL A 52 -3.10 -2.19 15.36
C VAL A 52 -3.56 -3.64 15.33
N THR A 53 -4.69 -3.91 14.68
CA THR A 53 -5.28 -5.26 14.63
C THR A 53 -4.75 -6.09 13.46
N GLY A 54 -4.25 -5.45 12.40
CA GLY A 54 -3.85 -6.12 11.16
C GLY A 54 -5.02 -6.62 10.30
N GLU A 55 -6.26 -6.30 10.68
CA GLU A 55 -7.46 -6.75 9.98
C GLU A 55 -7.65 -6.01 8.65
N ALA A 56 -8.23 -6.70 7.66
CA ALA A 56 -8.65 -6.06 6.43
C ALA A 56 -9.87 -5.17 6.68
N THR A 57 -9.73 -3.88 6.42
CA THR A 57 -10.78 -2.89 6.67
C THR A 57 -11.54 -2.53 5.40
N VAL A 58 -10.83 -2.10 4.35
CA VAL A 58 -11.45 -1.61 3.11
C VAL A 58 -10.67 -2.08 1.90
N ARG A 59 -11.38 -2.50 0.85
CA ARG A 59 -10.79 -2.80 -0.46
C ARG A 59 -10.53 -1.49 -1.21
N ARG A 60 -9.31 -1.30 -1.72
CA ARG A 60 -8.92 -0.11 -2.50
C ARG A 60 -8.02 -0.49 -3.66
N GLU A 61 -8.21 0.21 -4.77
CA GLU A 61 -7.28 0.24 -5.89
C GLU A 61 -6.46 1.53 -5.82
N VAL A 62 -5.14 1.42 -5.94
CA VAL A 62 -4.20 2.54 -5.80
C VAL A 62 -3.22 2.57 -6.97
N PHE A 63 -2.90 3.78 -7.45
CA PHE A 63 -1.89 4.01 -8.48
C PHE A 63 -0.58 4.43 -7.84
N VAL A 64 0.46 3.60 -7.99
CA VAL A 64 1.71 3.71 -7.23
C VAL A 64 2.93 3.49 -8.10
N LEU A 65 4.03 4.16 -7.73
CA LEU A 65 5.36 3.93 -8.23
C LEU A 65 5.99 2.73 -7.49
N ARG A 66 6.31 1.68 -8.24
CA ARG A 66 6.89 0.41 -7.74
C ARG A 66 8.22 0.59 -6.99
N GLY A 67 8.98 1.63 -7.34
CA GLY A 67 10.24 1.99 -6.68
C GLY A 67 10.07 2.53 -5.27
N GLY A 68 8.89 3.09 -4.95
CA GLY A 68 8.58 3.66 -3.64
C GLY A 68 7.87 2.73 -2.66
N LEU A 69 7.45 1.54 -3.12
CA LEU A 69 6.82 0.53 -2.29
C LEU A 69 7.82 -0.13 -1.34
N ARG A 70 7.40 -0.39 -0.11
CA ARG A 70 8.21 -1.05 0.93
C ARG A 70 7.43 -2.20 1.54
N CYS A 71 8.05 -3.37 1.73
CA CYS A 71 7.42 -4.48 2.45
C CYS A 71 7.20 -4.11 3.91
N ALA A 72 6.01 -4.41 4.44
CA ALA A 72 5.74 -4.33 5.87
C ALA A 72 5.95 -5.70 6.51
N ALA A 73 6.71 -5.74 7.61
CA ALA A 73 6.72 -6.91 8.47
C ALA A 73 5.46 -6.90 9.36
N PRO A 74 4.80 -8.06 9.56
CA PRO A 74 3.70 -8.18 10.52
C PRO A 74 4.11 -7.64 11.90
N GLY A 75 3.28 -6.80 12.50
CA GLY A 75 3.53 -6.24 13.84
C GLY A 75 4.55 -5.09 13.92
N ARG A 76 5.14 -4.66 12.81
CA ARG A 76 6.04 -3.49 12.74
C ARG A 76 5.57 -2.50 11.67
N TRP A 77 4.33 -2.06 11.80
CA TRP A 77 3.75 -0.96 11.03
C TRP A 77 4.16 0.37 11.69
N PRO A 78 4.79 1.34 10.99
CA PRO A 78 5.19 2.61 11.58
C PRO A 78 4.13 3.74 11.53
N LEU A 79 2.97 3.55 10.91
CA LEU A 79 1.97 4.63 10.78
C LEU A 79 1.21 4.78 12.10
N ARG A 80 1.46 5.87 12.81
CA ARG A 80 0.63 6.25 13.96
C ARG A 80 -0.78 6.57 13.46
N ARG A 81 -1.80 5.97 14.08
CA ARG A 81 -3.20 6.37 13.90
C ARG A 81 -3.29 7.83 14.37
N VAL A 82 -3.57 8.77 13.47
CA VAL A 82 -4.08 10.08 13.90
C VAL A 82 -5.52 9.84 14.27
N GLY A 83 -5.80 9.83 15.58
CA GLY A 83 -7.16 9.70 16.11
C GLY A 83 -8.06 10.80 15.55
N ARG A 84 -9.30 10.43 15.24
CA ARG A 84 -10.41 11.40 15.17
C ARG A 84 -10.76 11.85 16.58
#